data_AF-A0A829GL74-F1
#
_entry.id   AF-A0A829GL74-F1
#
_cell.length_a   1.000
_cell.length_b   1.000
_cell.length_c   1.000
_cell.angle_alpha   90.00
_cell.angle_beta   90.00
_cell.angle_gamma   90.00
#
_symmetry.space_group_name_H-M   'P 1'
#
loop_
_entity.id
_entity.type
_entity.pdbx_description
1 polymer ?
#
loop_
_entity_poly.entity_id
_entity_poly.type
_entity_poly.pdbx_seq_one_letter_code
_entity_poly.pdbx_strand_id
1 'polypeptide(L)'
;LGNKRFLIAIAGLWLIGGLLILNWLTHIPSMFLKLMKQAPSLQTIVATVLHPANFLWPDFTYLLVVLLYLVGLVALVIYVLIRTYRWRKAFQSINTGQKGTGRFARVAEVAAASIAIPLNDYPYVGKSGVPQLHIKKDQMGKYELKTVVQQYRGADQHHGVDLVDTSGTNTVAVAGPGGGKTTLFSLPVLDFIMRASVHDSVIITDVKGEMLRSTKAEFEARGYQVAALNLVDPTYSIAYNPLELVKQAYAAGDFDNAQMLCNTFSYSIFHNPNAKEPMWEQSSISLVNALILAVCKVCFDQHTPEKITMYTVTTMLSELGANPD
;
A
#
# COMPACT_ATOMS: atom_id res chain seq x y z
N LEU A 1 33.12 0.52 10.70
CA LEU A 1 33.67 0.64 9.33
C LEU A 1 33.27 1.94 8.61
N GLY A 2 32.14 2.60 8.95
CA GLY A 2 31.77 3.92 8.38
C GLY A 2 32.40 5.16 9.03
N ASN A 3 33.50 5.03 9.78
CA ASN A 3 34.15 6.19 10.40
C ASN A 3 34.78 7.08 9.31
N LYS A 4 34.50 8.39 9.32
CA LYS A 4 35.03 9.36 8.35
C LYS A 4 36.55 9.28 8.22
N ARG A 5 37.27 9.12 9.33
CA ARG A 5 38.74 9.01 9.34
C ARG A 5 39.24 7.76 8.61
N PHE A 6 38.51 6.65 8.75
CA PHE A 6 38.83 5.38 8.08
C PHE A 6 38.57 5.44 6.57
N LEU A 7 37.44 6.05 6.16
CA LEU A 7 37.12 6.23 4.73
C LEU A 7 38.11 7.16 4.01
N ILE A 8 38.57 8.20 4.69
CA ILE A 8 39.60 9.10 4.16
C ILE A 8 40.93 8.36 3.98
N ALA A 9 41.33 7.53 4.95
CA ALA A 9 42.54 6.72 4.86
C ALA A 9 42.51 5.74 3.67
N ILE A 10 41.40 5.03 3.48
CA ILE A 10 41.24 4.10 2.34
C ILE A 10 41.19 4.84 0.99
N ALA A 11 40.47 5.96 0.92
CA ALA A 11 40.43 6.78 -0.29
C ALA A 11 41.85 7.27 -0.66
N GLY A 12 42.64 7.69 0.33
CA GLY A 12 44.04 8.05 0.14
C GLY A 12 44.89 6.88 -0.37
N LEU A 13 44.74 5.68 0.19
CA LEU A 13 45.46 4.49 -0.27
C LEU A 13 45.12 4.11 -1.73
N TRP A 14 43.84 4.18 -2.10
CA TRP A 14 43.43 3.92 -3.49
C TRP A 14 43.91 4.98 -4.47
N LEU A 15 43.94 6.24 -4.04
CA LEU A 15 44.45 7.33 -4.87
C LEU A 15 45.97 7.20 -5.06
N ILE A 16 46.73 6.89 -4.00
CA ILE A 16 48.18 6.64 -4.09
C ILE A 16 48.44 5.42 -4.98
N GLY A 17 47.77 4.29 -4.74
CA GLY A 17 47.95 3.07 -5.55
C GLY A 17 47.60 3.29 -7.02
N GLY A 18 46.50 3.99 -7.29
CA GLY A 18 46.10 4.35 -8.65
C GLY A 18 47.09 5.29 -9.35
N LEU A 19 47.64 6.27 -8.62
CA LEU A 19 48.66 7.17 -9.16
C LEU A 19 49.96 6.42 -9.50
N LEU A 20 50.40 5.48 -8.67
CA LEU A 20 51.59 4.67 -8.94
C LEU A 20 51.44 3.85 -10.22
N ILE A 21 50.26 3.25 -10.42
CA ILE A 21 49.94 2.49 -11.64
C ILE A 21 49.90 3.43 -12.84
N LEU A 22 49.22 4.59 -12.71
CA LEU A 22 49.10 5.55 -13.79
C LEU A 22 50.47 6.11 -14.21
N ASN A 23 51.34 6.42 -13.26
CA ASN A 23 52.73 6.82 -13.50
C ASN A 23 53.48 5.71 -14.26
N TRP A 24 53.39 4.46 -13.81
CA TRP A 24 54.06 3.35 -14.48
C TRP A 24 53.61 3.15 -15.93
N LEU A 25 52.30 3.30 -16.21
CA LEU A 25 51.75 3.19 -17.57
C LEU A 25 52.36 4.20 -18.54
N THR A 26 52.77 5.39 -18.07
CA THR A 26 53.39 6.40 -18.95
C THR A 26 54.74 5.99 -19.53
N HIS A 27 55.45 5.08 -18.85
CA HIS A 27 56.75 4.57 -19.31
C HIS A 27 56.63 3.46 -20.36
N ILE A 28 55.45 2.85 -20.54
CA ILE A 28 55.26 1.71 -21.46
C ILE A 28 55.69 2.06 -22.90
N PRO A 29 55.29 3.20 -23.49
CA PRO A 29 55.68 3.54 -24.86
C PRO A 29 57.19 3.74 -25.02
N SER A 30 57.84 4.43 -24.08
CA SER A 30 59.28 4.70 -24.13
C SER A 30 60.10 3.43 -23.87
N MET A 31 59.66 2.56 -22.96
CA MET A 31 60.23 1.24 -22.75
C MET A 31 60.09 0.39 -24.01
N PHE A 32 58.90 0.30 -24.60
CA PHE A 32 58.66 -0.46 -25.82
C PHE A 32 59.57 -0.01 -26.97
N LEU A 33 59.71 1.29 -27.19
CA LEU A 33 60.60 1.83 -28.23
C LEU A 33 62.08 1.56 -27.96
N LYS A 34 62.53 1.59 -26.71
CA LYS A 34 63.91 1.21 -26.33
C LYS A 34 64.18 -0.27 -26.57
N LEU A 35 63.23 -1.13 -26.21
CA LEU A 35 63.27 -2.58 -26.42
C LEU A 35 63.26 -2.98 -27.91
N MET A 36 62.60 -2.20 -28.77
CA MET A 36 62.67 -2.43 -30.22
C MET A 36 64.02 -2.03 -30.84
N LYS A 37 64.73 -1.07 -30.25
CA LYS A 37 66.01 -0.56 -30.78
C LYS A 37 67.23 -1.32 -30.29
N GLN A 38 67.12 -1.99 -29.15
CA GLN A 38 68.18 -2.80 -28.54
C GLN A 38 67.55 -4.14 -28.18
N ALA A 39 68.07 -5.27 -28.65
CA ALA A 39 67.57 -6.61 -28.28
C ALA A 39 68.17 -7.03 -26.91
N PRO A 40 67.52 -6.74 -25.77
CA PRO A 40 68.15 -6.88 -24.46
C PRO A 40 67.82 -8.25 -23.86
N SER A 41 68.64 -8.71 -22.90
CA SER A 41 68.36 -9.95 -22.17
C SER A 41 67.12 -9.81 -21.28
N LEU A 42 66.42 -10.92 -21.01
CA LEU A 42 65.19 -10.96 -20.19
C LEU A 42 65.36 -10.29 -18.81
N GLN A 43 66.52 -10.45 -18.17
CA GLN A 43 66.83 -9.82 -16.88
C GLN A 43 66.85 -8.29 -16.97
N THR A 44 67.37 -7.74 -18.06
CA THR A 44 67.43 -6.29 -18.31
C THR A 44 66.03 -5.72 -18.56
N ILE A 45 65.18 -6.49 -19.24
CA ILE A 45 63.77 -6.14 -19.47
C ILE A 45 63.02 -6.04 -18.12
N VAL A 46 63.14 -7.08 -17.29
CA VAL A 46 62.47 -7.11 -15.97
C VAL A 46 62.95 -5.97 -15.07
N ALA A 47 64.26 -5.73 -15.01
CA ALA A 47 64.84 -4.66 -14.21
C ALA A 47 64.38 -3.26 -14.67
N THR A 48 64.21 -3.06 -15.98
CA THR A 48 63.74 -1.79 -16.55
C THR A 48 62.25 -1.59 -16.30
N VAL A 49 61.44 -2.64 -16.47
CA VAL A 49 59.97 -2.58 -16.32
C VAL A 49 59.56 -2.38 -14.86
N LEU A 50 60.23 -3.06 -13.92
CA LEU A 50 59.91 -2.99 -12.49
C LEU A 50 60.77 -1.97 -11.73
N HIS A 51 61.44 -1.05 -12.44
CA HIS A 51 62.28 -0.05 -11.79
C HIS A 51 61.42 0.87 -10.89
N PRO A 52 61.74 1.04 -9.59
CA PRO A 52 60.90 1.78 -8.65
C PRO A 52 60.61 3.22 -9.07
N ALA A 53 61.57 3.87 -9.76
CA ALA A 53 61.38 5.24 -10.23
C ALA A 53 60.22 5.38 -11.24
N ASN A 54 59.90 4.32 -12.00
CA ASN A 54 58.84 4.36 -13.01
C ASN A 54 57.44 4.41 -12.40
N PHE A 55 57.30 3.91 -11.17
CA PHE A 55 56.04 4.01 -10.41
C PHE A 55 55.90 5.37 -9.71
N LEU A 56 57.02 5.98 -9.31
CA LEU A 56 57.01 7.24 -8.56
C LEU A 56 56.87 8.46 -9.47
N TRP A 57 57.48 8.44 -10.65
CA TRP A 57 57.55 9.59 -11.55
C TRP A 57 57.00 9.24 -12.93
N PRO A 58 56.08 10.05 -13.49
CA PRO A 58 55.58 9.81 -14.84
C PRO A 58 56.61 10.22 -15.92
N ASP A 59 56.55 9.54 -17.06
CA ASP A 59 57.30 9.85 -18.27
C ASP A 59 56.43 10.69 -19.23
N PHE A 60 56.85 11.93 -19.45
CA PHE A 60 56.16 12.88 -20.33
C PHE A 60 56.91 13.14 -21.64
N THR A 61 57.71 12.18 -22.09
CA THR A 61 58.46 12.28 -23.35
C THR A 61 57.55 12.59 -24.56
N TYR A 62 56.29 12.14 -24.55
CA TYR A 62 55.34 12.34 -25.66
C TYR A 62 54.08 13.08 -25.21
N LEU A 63 53.65 14.07 -26.00
CA LEU A 63 52.45 14.87 -25.73
C LEU A 63 51.17 14.02 -25.58
N LEU A 64 51.03 12.96 -26.39
CA LEU A 64 49.89 12.05 -26.31
C LEU A 64 49.85 11.30 -24.96
N VAL A 65 51.00 10.96 -24.39
CA VAL A 65 51.10 10.32 -23.07
C VAL A 65 50.68 11.28 -21.96
N VAL A 66 51.04 12.56 -22.08
CA VAL A 66 50.57 13.62 -21.15
C VAL A 66 49.04 13.75 -21.19
N LEU A 67 48.44 13.79 -22.38
CA LEU A 67 46.99 13.89 -22.53
C LEU A 67 46.26 12.66 -21.96
N LEU A 68 46.75 11.45 -22.24
CA LEU A 68 46.19 10.22 -21.68
C LEU A 68 46.35 10.15 -20.15
N TYR A 69 47.47 10.65 -19.62
CA TYR A 69 47.70 10.74 -18.17
C TYR A 69 46.68 11.66 -17.50
N LEU A 70 46.40 12.83 -18.08
CA LEU A 70 45.39 13.76 -17.55
C LEU A 70 43.99 13.15 -17.55
N VAL A 71 43.59 12.47 -18.63
CA VAL A 71 42.31 11.76 -18.71
C VAL A 71 42.25 10.64 -17.67
N GLY A 72 43.31 9.86 -17.53
CA GLY A 72 43.43 8.80 -16.52
C GLY A 72 43.35 9.31 -15.08
N LEU A 73 43.94 10.48 -14.80
CA LEU A 73 43.88 11.13 -13.49
C LEU A 73 42.45 11.56 -13.14
N VAL A 74 41.74 12.19 -14.08
CA VAL A 74 40.32 12.56 -13.89
C VAL A 74 39.47 11.31 -13.65
N ALA A 75 39.66 10.25 -14.43
CA ALA A 75 38.95 8.99 -14.26
C ALA A 75 39.23 8.34 -12.90
N LEU A 76 40.49 8.36 -12.43
CA LEU A 76 40.88 7.84 -11.13
C LEU A 76 40.21 8.61 -9.98
N VAL A 77 40.20 9.95 -10.04
CA VAL A 77 39.53 10.79 -9.04
C VAL A 77 38.03 10.48 -8.98
N ILE A 78 37.36 10.41 -10.14
CA ILE A 78 35.94 10.06 -10.23
C ILE A 78 35.69 8.65 -9.66
N TYR A 79 36.53 7.67 -10.00
CA TYR A 79 36.42 6.30 -9.49
C TYR A 79 36.52 6.25 -7.97
N VAL A 80 37.53 6.90 -7.38
CA VAL A 80 37.72 6.96 -5.92
C VAL A 80 36.52 7.64 -5.26
N LEU A 81 36.05 8.77 -5.79
CA LEU A 81 34.86 9.47 -5.27
C LEU A 81 33.61 8.58 -5.27
N ILE A 82 33.30 7.93 -6.40
CA ILE A 82 32.15 7.03 -6.52
C ILE A 82 32.28 5.86 -5.53
N ARG A 83 33.47 5.26 -5.45
CA ARG A 83 33.68 4.08 -4.61
C ARG A 83 33.61 4.42 -3.13
N THR A 84 34.20 5.54 -2.70
CA THR A 84 34.11 6.05 -1.34
C THR A 84 32.68 6.45 -0.97
N TYR A 85 31.92 7.04 -1.91
CA TYR A 85 30.49 7.32 -1.71
C TYR A 85 29.66 6.04 -1.53
N ARG A 86 29.85 5.04 -2.41
CA ARG A 86 29.16 3.74 -2.32
C ARG A 86 29.48 3.02 -1.01
N TRP A 87 30.75 3.01 -0.60
CA TRP A 87 31.17 2.42 0.68
C TRP A 87 30.60 3.17 1.88
N ARG A 88 30.60 4.52 1.85
CA ARG A 88 29.94 5.33 2.87
C ARG A 88 28.46 4.95 2.98
N LYS A 89 27.75 4.81 1.86
CA LYS A 89 26.33 4.43 1.84
C LYS A 89 26.10 3.00 2.35
N ALA A 90 26.99 2.06 2.02
CA ALA A 90 26.88 0.66 2.47
C ALA A 90 27.11 0.48 3.98
N PHE A 91 27.98 1.30 4.58
CA PHE A 91 28.28 1.27 6.02
C PHE A 91 27.60 2.36 6.84
N GLN A 92 26.79 3.21 6.20
CA GLN A 92 25.89 4.10 6.91
C GLN A 92 24.80 3.24 7.54
N SER A 93 24.47 3.50 8.81
CA SER A 93 23.37 2.80 9.46
C SER A 93 22.10 2.99 8.63
N ILE A 94 21.48 1.88 8.24
CA ILE A 94 20.19 1.87 7.53
C ILE A 94 19.12 2.64 8.34
N ASN A 95 19.35 2.87 9.64
CA ASN A 95 18.45 3.57 10.55
C ASN A 95 18.53 5.11 10.52
N THR A 96 19.48 5.75 9.83
CA THR A 96 19.48 7.22 9.74
C THR A 96 18.49 7.71 8.68
N GLY A 97 17.26 8.01 9.12
CA GLY A 97 16.26 8.72 8.33
C GLY A 97 15.38 7.87 7.40
N GLN A 98 15.54 6.53 7.38
CA GLN A 98 14.69 5.64 6.56
C GLN A 98 13.51 5.00 7.31
N LYS A 99 13.51 5.01 8.64
CA LYS A 99 12.33 4.72 9.45
C LYS A 99 12.24 5.78 10.52
N GLY A 100 11.07 6.43 10.61
CA GLY A 100 10.88 7.67 11.35
C GLY A 100 11.39 7.63 12.79
N THR A 101 11.66 8.80 13.33
CA THR A 101 11.74 9.09 14.78
C THR A 101 10.41 8.80 15.51
N GLY A 102 9.57 7.93 14.95
CA GLY A 102 8.26 7.57 15.45
C GLY A 102 8.41 6.83 16.76
N ARG A 103 8.12 7.52 17.84
CA ARG A 103 7.69 6.91 19.08
C ARG A 103 6.18 6.76 19.04
N PHE A 104 5.65 5.87 19.88
CA PHE A 104 4.22 5.89 20.14
C PHE A 104 3.79 7.28 20.64
N ALA A 105 2.62 7.71 20.18
CA ALA A 105 2.02 8.95 20.64
C ALA A 105 1.77 8.85 22.15
N ARG A 106 2.01 9.95 22.86
CA ARG A 106 1.64 10.06 24.28
C ARG A 106 0.13 10.23 24.37
N VAL A 107 -0.48 9.80 25.48
CA VAL A 107 -1.92 9.96 25.71
C VAL A 107 -2.37 11.41 25.55
N ALA A 108 -1.60 12.37 26.03
CA ALA A 108 -1.90 13.80 25.87
C ALA A 108 -1.87 14.26 24.40
N GLU A 109 -1.01 13.68 23.56
CA GLU A 109 -0.93 14.01 22.12
C GLU A 109 -2.14 13.44 21.39
N VAL A 110 -2.57 12.22 21.75
CA VAL A 110 -3.79 11.61 21.22
C VAL A 110 -5.02 12.39 21.69
N ALA A 111 -5.11 12.75 22.96
CA ALA A 111 -6.21 13.54 23.51
C ALA A 111 -6.39 14.90 22.81
N ALA A 112 -5.28 15.56 22.47
CA ALA A 112 -5.29 16.82 21.73
C ALA A 112 -5.67 16.65 20.25
N ALA A 113 -5.31 15.53 19.62
CA ALA A 113 -5.59 15.26 18.21
C ALA A 113 -7.01 14.73 17.97
N SER A 114 -7.54 13.95 18.91
CA SER A 114 -8.77 13.18 18.76
C SER A 114 -9.97 13.86 19.41
N ILE A 115 -11.17 13.37 19.09
CA ILE A 115 -12.42 13.83 19.69
C ILE A 115 -12.74 12.92 20.89
N ALA A 116 -13.04 13.52 22.04
CA ALA A 116 -13.42 12.79 23.24
C ALA A 116 -14.94 12.55 23.25
N ILE A 117 -15.34 11.31 23.01
CA ILE A 117 -16.74 10.90 23.04
C ILE A 117 -17.06 10.31 24.41
N PRO A 118 -18.04 10.87 25.14
CA PRO A 118 -18.49 10.35 26.41
C PRO A 118 -19.07 8.94 26.32
N LEU A 119 -18.75 8.14 27.34
CA LEU A 119 -19.29 6.80 27.53
C LEU A 119 -20.61 6.86 28.27
N ASN A 120 -21.66 7.02 27.49
CA ASN A 120 -23.05 6.96 27.90
C ASN A 120 -23.94 6.64 26.68
N ASP A 121 -25.23 6.43 26.90
CA ASP A 121 -26.13 5.96 25.85
C ASP A 121 -26.75 7.10 25.00
N TYR A 122 -26.33 8.34 25.25
CA TYR A 122 -26.95 9.52 24.65
C TYR A 122 -26.30 9.90 23.32
N PRO A 123 -27.09 10.39 22.34
CA PRO A 123 -26.58 10.96 21.10
C PRO A 123 -25.66 12.16 21.33
N TYR A 124 -24.73 12.36 20.41
CA TYR A 124 -23.79 13.47 20.41
C TYR A 124 -23.72 14.17 19.06
N VAL A 125 -23.43 15.47 19.09
CA VAL A 125 -23.27 16.28 17.88
C VAL A 125 -21.89 16.05 17.29
N GLY A 126 -21.85 15.52 16.07
CA GLY A 126 -20.60 15.26 15.35
C GLY A 126 -20.66 14.06 14.42
N LYS A 127 -19.51 13.73 13.85
CA LYS A 127 -19.29 12.51 13.05
C LYS A 127 -18.88 11.36 13.95
N SER A 128 -19.16 10.14 13.49
CA SER A 128 -18.61 8.93 14.09
C SER A 128 -17.12 8.80 13.80
N GLY A 129 -16.49 7.79 14.40
CA GLY A 129 -15.09 7.50 14.14
C GLY A 129 -14.62 6.22 14.83
N VAL A 130 -13.32 6.03 14.84
CA VAL A 130 -12.68 4.82 15.33
C VAL A 130 -12.08 5.03 16.73
N PRO A 131 -12.36 4.16 17.72
CA PRO A 131 -11.76 4.26 19.05
C PRO A 131 -10.25 4.07 19.01
N GLN A 132 -9.53 4.91 19.74
CA GLN A 132 -8.09 4.81 19.91
C GLN A 132 -7.70 4.51 21.36
N LEU A 133 -8.25 5.25 22.31
CA LEU A 133 -7.90 5.13 23.73
C LEU A 133 -9.10 5.40 24.62
N HIS A 134 -9.22 4.62 25.69
CA HIS A 134 -10.20 4.83 26.74
C HIS A 134 -9.59 5.61 27.90
N ILE A 135 -10.23 6.72 28.30
CA ILE A 135 -9.85 7.52 29.47
C ILE A 135 -10.93 7.40 30.53
N LYS A 136 -10.55 6.83 31.68
CA LYS A 136 -11.43 6.72 32.85
C LYS A 136 -11.79 8.09 33.41
N LYS A 137 -12.97 8.20 34.02
CA LYS A 137 -13.50 9.44 34.63
C LYS A 137 -12.50 10.16 35.54
N ASP A 138 -11.79 9.42 36.39
CA ASP A 138 -10.80 9.96 37.35
C ASP A 138 -9.53 10.53 36.69
N GLN A 139 -9.25 10.16 35.45
CA GLN A 139 -8.07 10.58 34.70
C GLN A 139 -8.37 11.71 33.71
N MET A 140 -9.64 12.08 33.50
CA MET A 140 -10.03 13.07 32.50
C MET A 140 -9.40 14.44 32.75
N GLY A 141 -9.28 14.87 34.01
CA GLY A 141 -8.68 16.16 34.38
C GLY A 141 -7.18 16.27 34.11
N LYS A 142 -6.51 15.18 33.69
CA LYS A 142 -5.08 15.18 33.35
C LYS A 142 -4.78 15.60 31.91
N TYR A 143 -5.79 15.66 31.06
CA TYR A 143 -5.63 15.88 29.62
C TYR A 143 -6.58 16.98 29.13
N GLU A 144 -6.16 17.70 28.10
CA GLU A 144 -7.02 18.64 27.39
C GLU A 144 -7.88 17.84 26.40
N LEU A 145 -9.16 17.66 26.75
CA LEU A 145 -10.10 16.83 25.99
C LEU A 145 -11.02 17.69 25.11
N LYS A 146 -11.05 17.40 23.81
CA LYS A 146 -12.01 17.98 22.86
C LYS A 146 -13.34 17.21 22.93
N THR A 147 -14.19 17.56 23.88
CA THR A 147 -15.47 16.86 24.08
C THR A 147 -16.52 17.28 23.06
N VAL A 148 -17.33 16.31 22.62
CA VAL A 148 -18.51 16.56 21.78
C VAL A 148 -19.63 17.22 22.57
N VAL A 149 -20.44 18.04 21.90
CA VAL A 149 -21.68 18.57 22.50
C VAL A 149 -22.69 17.43 22.57
N GLN A 150 -23.13 17.09 23.78
CA GLN A 150 -24.21 16.14 23.95
C GLN A 150 -25.55 16.81 23.68
N GLN A 151 -26.43 16.12 22.95
CA GLN A 151 -27.75 16.66 22.60
C GLN A 151 -28.66 16.78 23.84
N TYR A 152 -28.35 16.03 24.91
CA TYR A 152 -29.04 16.07 26.20
C TYR A 152 -28.02 16.22 27.35
N ARG A 153 -28.18 17.25 28.19
CA ARG A 153 -27.42 17.41 29.45
C ARG A 153 -28.13 16.63 30.57
N GLY A 154 -28.00 15.30 30.55
CA GLY A 154 -28.27 14.48 31.73
C GLY A 154 -27.11 14.58 32.71
N ALA A 155 -27.40 14.73 34.00
CA ALA A 155 -26.38 14.84 35.05
C ALA A 155 -25.39 13.67 35.03
N ASP A 156 -24.09 13.95 34.85
CA ASP A 156 -22.92 13.16 35.28
C ASP A 156 -22.88 11.62 35.09
N GLN A 157 -23.59 11.08 34.09
CA GLN A 157 -23.58 9.63 33.78
C GLN A 157 -22.38 9.17 32.92
N HIS A 158 -21.27 9.90 32.91
CA HIS A 158 -20.10 9.50 32.13
C HIS A 158 -19.18 8.60 32.96
N HIS A 159 -18.96 7.37 32.48
CA HIS A 159 -17.98 6.43 33.05
C HIS A 159 -16.53 6.72 32.59
N GLY A 160 -16.37 7.72 31.73
CA GLY A 160 -15.13 8.11 31.08
C GLY A 160 -15.41 8.67 29.69
N VAL A 161 -14.36 8.81 28.90
CA VAL A 161 -14.44 9.18 27.48
C VAL A 161 -13.58 8.24 26.66
N ASP A 162 -14.02 7.95 25.45
CA ASP A 162 -13.19 7.34 24.43
C ASP A 162 -12.65 8.42 23.50
N LEU A 163 -11.35 8.38 23.24
CA LEU A 163 -10.71 9.19 22.23
C LEU A 163 -10.94 8.54 20.87
N VAL A 164 -11.62 9.25 20.00
CA VAL A 164 -12.10 8.77 18.71
C VAL A 164 -11.47 9.57 17.59
N ASP A 165 -10.90 8.86 16.63
CA ASP A 165 -10.41 9.43 15.38
C ASP A 165 -11.54 9.49 14.36
N THR A 166 -11.95 10.70 14.02
CA THR A 166 -13.00 10.96 13.02
C THR A 166 -12.42 11.28 11.64
N SER A 167 -11.14 11.02 11.41
CA SER A 167 -10.52 11.17 10.11
C SER A 167 -11.03 10.10 9.13
N GLY A 168 -11.10 10.45 7.84
CA GLY A 168 -11.48 9.52 6.77
C GLY A 168 -10.35 8.57 6.39
N THR A 169 -9.72 7.91 7.37
CA THR A 169 -8.60 6.99 7.17
C THR A 169 -9.01 5.54 7.41
N ASN A 170 -8.37 4.61 6.69
CA ASN A 170 -8.62 3.18 6.89
C ASN A 170 -7.95 2.70 8.18
N THR A 171 -8.69 1.95 8.99
CA THR A 171 -8.16 1.35 10.23
C THR A 171 -8.08 -0.17 10.13
N VAL A 172 -7.01 -0.75 10.69
CA VAL A 172 -6.80 -2.19 10.79
C VAL A 172 -6.74 -2.59 12.27
N ALA A 173 -7.64 -3.47 12.70
CA ALA A 173 -7.64 -4.06 14.04
C ALA A 173 -7.05 -5.48 14.00
N VAL A 174 -5.86 -5.67 14.59
CA VAL A 174 -5.15 -6.95 14.62
C VAL A 174 -5.25 -7.59 15.99
N ALA A 175 -5.84 -8.78 16.08
CA ALA A 175 -5.86 -9.59 17.29
C ALA A 175 -6.06 -11.07 16.97
N GLY A 176 -5.62 -11.96 17.86
CA GLY A 176 -5.90 -13.40 17.76
C GLY A 176 -7.38 -13.75 17.94
N PRO A 177 -7.79 -15.01 17.70
CA PRO A 177 -9.09 -15.52 18.13
C PRO A 177 -9.29 -15.32 19.64
N GLY A 178 -10.47 -14.85 20.07
CA GLY A 178 -10.72 -14.51 21.48
C GLY A 178 -10.07 -13.22 21.98
N GLY A 179 -9.25 -12.52 21.16
CA GLY A 179 -8.59 -11.27 21.53
C GLY A 179 -9.50 -10.03 21.57
N GLY A 180 -10.82 -10.21 21.62
CA GLY A 180 -11.77 -9.11 21.79
C GLY A 180 -12.03 -8.22 20.56
N LYS A 181 -11.69 -8.64 19.33
CA LYS A 181 -11.93 -7.82 18.12
C LYS A 181 -13.37 -7.30 18.00
N THR A 182 -14.35 -8.17 18.25
CA THR A 182 -15.76 -7.79 18.21
C THR A 182 -16.10 -6.82 19.34
N THR A 183 -15.75 -7.16 20.58
CA THR A 183 -16.17 -6.44 21.79
C THR A 183 -15.43 -5.12 22.03
N LEU A 184 -14.14 -5.05 21.70
CA LEU A 184 -13.27 -3.90 21.98
C LEU A 184 -13.08 -2.98 20.78
N PHE A 185 -13.47 -3.40 19.57
CA PHE A 185 -13.31 -2.59 18.37
C PHE A 185 -14.63 -2.46 17.59
N SER A 186 -15.19 -3.55 17.09
CA SER A 186 -16.37 -3.48 16.21
C SER A 186 -17.61 -2.90 16.90
N LEU A 187 -17.99 -3.43 18.08
CA LEU A 187 -19.17 -2.94 18.81
C LEU A 187 -19.04 -1.47 19.25
N PRO A 188 -17.88 -1.01 19.78
CA PRO A 188 -17.68 0.42 20.05
C PRO A 188 -17.79 1.31 18.80
N VAL A 189 -17.23 0.89 17.66
CA VAL A 189 -17.39 1.62 16.40
C VAL A 189 -18.86 1.75 16.01
N LEU A 190 -19.62 0.65 16.11
CA LEU A 190 -21.06 0.67 15.83
C LEU A 190 -21.81 1.58 16.81
N ASP A 191 -21.45 1.57 18.09
CA ASP A 191 -22.02 2.47 19.09
C ASP A 191 -21.78 3.94 18.74
N PHE A 192 -20.56 4.31 18.36
CA PHE A 192 -20.28 5.68 17.93
C PHE A 192 -21.05 6.06 16.68
N ILE A 193 -21.20 5.16 15.71
CA ILE A 193 -22.02 5.40 14.51
C ILE A 193 -23.47 5.63 14.91
N MET A 194 -24.04 4.74 15.72
CA MET A 194 -25.43 4.82 16.17
C MET A 194 -25.74 6.13 16.90
N ARG A 195 -24.83 6.61 17.76
CA ARG A 195 -25.02 7.82 18.59
C ARG A 195 -24.63 9.13 17.91
N ALA A 196 -23.94 9.10 16.78
CA ALA A 196 -23.53 10.31 16.06
C ALA A 196 -24.74 11.02 15.44
N SER A 197 -24.79 12.36 15.54
CA SER A 197 -25.82 13.16 14.86
C SER A 197 -25.65 13.17 13.34
N VAL A 198 -24.43 12.99 12.84
CA VAL A 198 -24.15 12.79 11.41
C VAL A 198 -24.19 11.30 11.14
N HIS A 199 -25.29 10.83 10.55
CA HIS A 199 -25.48 9.42 10.26
C HIS A 199 -24.59 8.94 9.10
N ASP A 200 -23.80 7.91 9.37
CA ASP A 200 -23.04 7.17 8.36
C ASP A 200 -23.80 5.92 7.89
N SER A 201 -23.63 5.53 6.63
CA SER A 201 -24.08 4.21 6.17
C SER A 201 -23.09 3.12 6.60
N VAL A 202 -23.61 1.97 7.04
CA VAL A 202 -22.78 0.88 7.57
C VAL A 202 -23.00 -0.40 6.78
N ILE A 203 -21.90 -0.99 6.31
CA ILE A 203 -21.88 -2.32 5.69
C ILE A 203 -20.95 -3.20 6.51
N ILE A 204 -21.46 -4.32 7.03
CA ILE A 204 -20.72 -5.20 7.94
C ILE A 204 -20.71 -6.62 7.39
N THR A 205 -19.53 -7.22 7.31
CA THR A 205 -19.38 -8.66 7.05
C THR A 205 -19.49 -9.43 8.37
N ASP A 206 -20.72 -9.79 8.77
CA ASP A 206 -20.99 -10.50 10.02
C ASP A 206 -21.13 -12.02 9.81
N VAL A 207 -19.99 -12.72 9.77
CA VAL A 207 -19.94 -14.17 9.50
C VAL A 207 -20.74 -15.00 10.52
N LYS A 208 -20.90 -14.52 11.76
CA LYS A 208 -21.57 -15.25 12.84
C LYS A 208 -22.96 -14.70 13.20
N GLY A 209 -23.32 -13.53 12.69
CA GLY A 209 -24.58 -12.84 13.01
C GLY A 209 -24.63 -12.25 14.43
N GLU A 210 -23.50 -12.17 15.15
CA GLU A 210 -23.46 -11.71 16.55
C GLU A 210 -23.69 -10.19 16.63
N MET A 211 -23.10 -9.44 15.71
CA MET A 211 -23.24 -7.98 15.68
C MET A 211 -24.65 -7.60 15.25
N LEU A 212 -25.19 -8.25 14.21
CA LEU A 212 -26.57 -8.00 13.77
C LEU A 212 -27.56 -8.31 14.90
N ARG A 213 -27.41 -9.47 15.57
CA ARG A 213 -28.30 -9.87 16.66
C ARG A 213 -28.26 -8.89 17.85
N SER A 214 -27.09 -8.38 18.18
CA SER A 214 -26.89 -7.51 19.36
C SER A 214 -27.22 -6.04 19.09
N THR A 215 -27.09 -5.56 17.85
CA THR A 215 -27.18 -4.12 17.55
C THR A 215 -28.42 -3.72 16.74
N LYS A 216 -29.12 -4.66 16.07
CA LYS A 216 -30.25 -4.34 15.18
C LYS A 216 -31.31 -3.43 15.83
N ALA A 217 -31.83 -3.82 16.99
CA ALA A 217 -32.91 -3.08 17.65
C ALA A 217 -32.50 -1.65 18.00
N GLU A 218 -31.23 -1.46 18.38
CA GLU A 218 -30.68 -0.16 18.76
C GLU A 218 -30.44 0.74 17.54
N PHE A 219 -29.96 0.18 16.43
CA PHE A 219 -29.86 0.90 15.15
C PHE A 219 -31.26 1.35 14.68
N GLU A 220 -32.26 0.46 14.71
CA GLU A 220 -33.63 0.77 14.31
C GLU A 220 -34.24 1.86 15.21
N ALA A 221 -34.03 1.78 16.53
CA ALA A 221 -34.47 2.80 17.48
C ALA A 221 -33.86 4.18 17.22
N ARG A 222 -32.67 4.23 16.60
CA ARG A 222 -31.97 5.46 16.21
C ARG A 222 -32.20 5.86 14.74
N GLY A 223 -33.21 5.29 14.08
CA GLY A 223 -33.68 5.71 12.76
C GLY A 223 -32.97 5.06 11.58
N TYR A 224 -32.16 4.03 11.81
CA TYR A 224 -31.51 3.30 10.73
C TYR A 224 -32.43 2.23 10.14
N GLN A 225 -32.37 2.08 8.81
CA GLN A 225 -32.91 0.91 8.14
C GLN A 225 -31.88 -0.23 8.20
N VAL A 226 -32.17 -1.26 8.98
CA VAL A 226 -31.28 -2.43 9.12
C VAL A 226 -31.73 -3.55 8.20
N ALA A 227 -30.82 -4.00 7.36
CA ALA A 227 -31.02 -5.04 6.37
C ALA A 227 -29.92 -6.11 6.49
N ALA A 228 -30.27 -7.37 6.24
CA ALA A 228 -29.32 -8.47 6.25
C ALA A 228 -29.29 -9.18 4.89
N LEU A 229 -28.11 -9.26 4.27
CA LEU A 229 -27.87 -10.16 3.14
C LEU A 229 -27.40 -11.50 3.70
N ASN A 230 -28.35 -12.41 3.93
CA ASN A 230 -28.06 -13.75 4.43
C ASN A 230 -27.93 -14.72 3.24
N LEU A 231 -26.73 -15.28 3.07
CA LEU A 231 -26.43 -16.26 2.02
C LEU A 231 -26.63 -17.71 2.48
N VAL A 232 -26.84 -17.94 3.77
CA VAL A 232 -27.03 -19.28 4.37
C VAL A 232 -28.51 -19.63 4.43
N ASP A 233 -29.34 -18.72 4.99
CA ASP A 233 -30.79 -18.86 5.02
C ASP A 233 -31.45 -17.67 4.30
N PRO A 234 -31.86 -17.87 3.04
CA PRO A 234 -32.50 -16.82 2.24
C PRO A 234 -33.79 -16.27 2.84
N THR A 235 -34.47 -17.03 3.72
CA THR A 235 -35.73 -16.60 4.37
C THR A 235 -35.54 -15.33 5.21
N TYR A 236 -34.35 -15.16 5.78
CA TYR A 236 -33.98 -13.99 6.59
C TYR A 236 -33.10 -12.99 5.82
N SER A 237 -33.08 -13.08 4.49
CA SER A 237 -32.27 -12.23 3.62
C SER A 237 -33.13 -11.15 2.95
N ILE A 238 -32.51 -10.04 2.57
CA ILE A 238 -33.17 -8.96 1.81
C ILE A 238 -33.53 -9.30 0.36
N ALA A 239 -33.40 -10.57 -0.05
CA ALA A 239 -33.64 -11.02 -1.42
C ALA A 239 -32.91 -10.15 -2.47
N TYR A 240 -31.64 -9.85 -2.21
CA TYR A 240 -30.82 -8.99 -3.07
C TYR A 240 -30.67 -9.58 -4.47
N ASN A 241 -31.02 -8.77 -5.48
CA ASN A 241 -30.75 -9.09 -6.88
C ASN A 241 -29.52 -8.31 -7.37
N PRO A 242 -28.38 -8.97 -7.67
CA PRO A 242 -27.18 -8.27 -8.13
C PRO A 242 -27.34 -7.61 -9.51
N LEU A 243 -28.37 -7.97 -10.28
CA LEU A 243 -28.64 -7.40 -11.60
C LEU A 243 -29.56 -6.17 -11.55
N GLU A 244 -29.97 -5.72 -10.36
CA GLU A 244 -30.96 -4.65 -10.22
C GLU A 244 -30.51 -3.34 -10.87
N LEU A 245 -29.25 -2.95 -10.71
CA LEU A 245 -28.72 -1.73 -11.32
C LEU A 245 -28.63 -1.85 -12.86
N VAL A 246 -28.24 -3.02 -13.37
CA VAL A 246 -28.22 -3.30 -14.82
C VAL A 246 -29.62 -3.21 -15.40
N LYS A 247 -30.60 -3.82 -14.71
CA LYS A 247 -32.02 -3.78 -15.07
C LYS A 247 -32.55 -2.34 -15.14
N GLN A 248 -32.22 -1.51 -14.15
CA GLN A 248 -32.66 -0.11 -14.10
C GLN A 248 -32.04 0.73 -15.22
N ALA A 249 -30.74 0.60 -15.48
CA ALA A 249 -30.08 1.30 -16.57
C ALA A 249 -30.65 0.87 -17.94
N TYR A 250 -30.87 -0.44 -18.14
CA TYR A 250 -31.46 -0.97 -19.36
C TYR A 250 -32.90 -0.46 -19.56
N ALA A 251 -33.72 -0.42 -18.49
CA ALA A 251 -35.08 0.12 -18.53
C ALA A 251 -35.12 1.61 -18.93
N ALA A 252 -34.10 2.38 -18.53
CA ALA A 252 -33.97 3.78 -18.88
C ALA A 252 -33.49 4.01 -20.33
N GLY A 253 -33.17 2.95 -21.08
CA GLY A 253 -32.58 3.02 -22.42
C GLY A 253 -31.10 3.42 -22.42
N ASP A 254 -30.47 3.45 -21.24
CA ASP A 254 -29.05 3.77 -21.06
C ASP A 254 -28.21 2.48 -21.19
N PHE A 255 -28.12 1.98 -22.43
CA PHE A 255 -27.47 0.71 -22.73
C PHE A 255 -25.97 0.71 -22.46
N ASP A 256 -25.29 1.85 -22.64
CA ASP A 256 -23.87 2.01 -22.36
C ASP A 256 -23.58 1.84 -20.86
N ASN A 257 -24.38 2.49 -20.01
CA ASN A 257 -24.27 2.33 -18.56
C ASN A 257 -24.68 0.93 -18.11
N ALA A 258 -25.72 0.34 -18.71
CA ALA A 258 -26.11 -1.04 -18.42
C ALA A 258 -24.96 -2.02 -18.72
N GLN A 259 -24.28 -1.85 -19.86
CA GLN A 259 -23.10 -2.65 -20.22
C GLN A 259 -21.93 -2.42 -19.25
N MET A 260 -21.67 -1.17 -18.85
CA MET A 260 -20.63 -0.84 -17.87
C MET A 260 -20.91 -1.50 -16.52
N LEU A 261 -22.13 -1.35 -15.97
CA LEU A 261 -22.55 -1.96 -14.70
C LEU A 261 -22.47 -3.48 -14.75
N CYS A 262 -22.90 -4.07 -15.86
CA CYS A 262 -22.81 -5.51 -16.11
C CYS A 262 -21.35 -5.97 -16.07
N ASN A 263 -20.45 -5.24 -16.76
CA ASN A 263 -19.02 -5.53 -16.75
C ASN A 263 -18.39 -5.35 -15.37
N THR A 264 -18.77 -4.33 -14.60
CA THR A 264 -18.31 -4.15 -13.22
C THR A 264 -18.68 -5.36 -12.35
N PHE A 265 -19.92 -5.84 -12.48
CA PHE A 265 -20.39 -7.01 -11.76
C PHE A 265 -19.61 -8.27 -12.15
N SER A 266 -19.54 -8.62 -13.43
CA SER A 266 -18.84 -9.83 -13.89
C SER A 266 -17.33 -9.78 -13.60
N TYR A 267 -16.70 -8.62 -13.76
CA TYR A 267 -15.29 -8.42 -13.41
C TYR A 267 -15.03 -8.69 -11.92
N SER A 268 -15.93 -8.27 -11.02
CA SER A 268 -15.78 -8.54 -9.57
C SER A 268 -15.83 -10.03 -9.21
N ILE A 269 -16.44 -10.87 -10.05
CA ILE A 269 -16.58 -12.31 -9.84
C ILE A 269 -15.41 -13.08 -10.46
N PHE A 270 -15.04 -12.75 -11.69
CA PHE A 270 -14.11 -13.56 -12.49
C PHE A 270 -12.68 -13.06 -12.51
N HIS A 271 -12.43 -11.77 -12.24
CA HIS A 271 -11.09 -11.23 -12.40
C HIS A 271 -10.14 -11.73 -11.32
N ASN A 272 -9.03 -12.36 -11.73
CA ASN A 272 -7.94 -12.69 -10.84
C ASN A 272 -6.64 -12.04 -11.34
N PRO A 273 -6.01 -11.15 -10.57
CA PRO A 273 -4.77 -10.49 -11.00
C PRO A 273 -3.59 -11.46 -11.17
N ASN A 274 -3.69 -12.68 -10.61
CA ASN A 274 -2.65 -13.71 -10.70
C ASN A 274 -3.00 -14.84 -11.68
N ALA A 275 -3.94 -14.61 -12.60
CA ALA A 275 -4.32 -15.58 -13.62
C ALA A 275 -3.13 -16.02 -14.47
N LYS A 276 -2.94 -17.32 -14.64
CA LYS A 276 -1.91 -17.85 -15.56
C LYS A 276 -2.30 -17.61 -17.03
N GLU A 277 -3.59 -17.72 -17.33
CA GLU A 277 -4.15 -17.59 -18.68
C GLU A 277 -5.33 -16.60 -18.67
N PRO A 278 -5.07 -15.28 -18.84
CA PRO A 278 -6.10 -14.25 -18.76
C PRO A 278 -7.24 -14.39 -19.77
N MET A 279 -7.02 -15.10 -20.88
CA MET A 279 -8.01 -15.30 -21.93
C MET A 279 -9.27 -16.02 -21.42
N TRP A 280 -9.14 -17.02 -20.55
CA TRP A 280 -10.30 -17.74 -20.01
C TRP A 280 -11.19 -16.85 -19.14
N GLU A 281 -10.58 -15.94 -18.40
CA GLU A 281 -11.30 -14.96 -17.58
C GLU A 281 -12.01 -13.95 -18.46
N GLN A 282 -11.33 -13.38 -19.46
CA GLN A 282 -11.95 -12.46 -20.42
C GLN A 282 -13.11 -13.09 -21.19
N SER A 283 -12.96 -14.35 -21.61
CA SER A 283 -14.03 -15.11 -22.26
C SER A 283 -15.22 -15.32 -21.31
N SER A 284 -14.96 -15.65 -20.04
CA SER A 284 -16.01 -15.84 -19.03
C SER A 284 -16.78 -14.55 -18.73
N ILE A 285 -16.06 -13.43 -18.58
CA ILE A 285 -16.63 -12.09 -18.40
C ILE A 285 -17.50 -11.72 -19.60
N SER A 286 -16.98 -11.91 -20.82
CA SER A 286 -17.68 -11.57 -22.05
C SER A 286 -18.97 -12.38 -22.22
N LEU A 287 -18.89 -13.70 -21.95
CA LEU A 287 -20.04 -14.60 -22.01
C LEU A 287 -21.12 -14.20 -20.99
N VAL A 288 -20.74 -13.99 -19.73
CA VAL A 288 -21.70 -13.61 -18.69
C VAL A 288 -22.32 -12.24 -18.97
N ASN A 289 -21.55 -11.27 -19.47
CA ASN A 289 -22.09 -9.98 -19.88
C ASN A 289 -23.13 -10.12 -20.99
N ALA A 290 -22.82 -10.91 -22.02
CA ALA A 290 -23.72 -11.17 -23.14
C ALA A 290 -25.02 -11.82 -22.67
N LEU A 291 -24.94 -12.82 -21.78
CA LEU A 291 -26.12 -13.50 -21.23
C LEU A 291 -26.99 -12.56 -20.39
N ILE A 292 -26.38 -11.76 -19.49
CA ILE A 292 -27.13 -10.81 -18.66
C ILE A 292 -27.89 -9.79 -19.54
N LEU A 293 -27.22 -9.22 -20.53
CA LEU A 293 -27.84 -8.24 -21.43
C LEU A 293 -28.89 -8.89 -22.34
N ALA A 294 -28.68 -10.12 -22.78
CA ALA A 294 -29.67 -10.89 -23.54
C ALA A 294 -30.92 -11.20 -22.70
N VAL A 295 -30.75 -11.61 -21.43
CA VAL A 295 -31.86 -11.79 -20.49
C VAL A 295 -32.61 -10.49 -20.28
N CYS A 296 -31.92 -9.35 -20.11
CA CYS A 296 -32.57 -8.04 -20.02
C CYS A 296 -33.43 -7.79 -21.27
N LYS A 297 -32.85 -7.92 -22.46
CA LYS A 297 -33.57 -7.73 -23.73
C LYS A 297 -34.82 -8.59 -23.82
N VAL A 298 -34.68 -9.90 -23.63
CA VAL A 298 -35.80 -10.85 -23.76
C VAL A 298 -36.89 -10.56 -22.73
N CYS A 299 -36.51 -10.31 -21.47
CA CYS A 299 -37.48 -10.02 -20.41
C CYS A 299 -38.22 -8.69 -20.65
N PHE A 300 -37.56 -7.65 -21.16
CA PHE A 300 -38.24 -6.40 -21.50
C PHE A 300 -39.14 -6.56 -22.73
N ASP A 301 -38.69 -7.22 -23.79
CA ASP A 301 -39.49 -7.50 -25.00
C ASP A 301 -40.75 -8.32 -24.64
N GLN A 302 -40.64 -9.25 -23.68
CA GLN A 302 -41.74 -10.09 -23.19
C GLN A 302 -42.54 -9.48 -22.03
N HIS A 303 -42.26 -8.24 -21.62
CA HIS A 303 -42.94 -7.56 -20.51
C HIS A 303 -42.88 -8.33 -19.17
N THR A 304 -41.74 -8.99 -18.88
CA THR A 304 -41.47 -9.74 -17.63
C THR A 304 -40.14 -9.33 -16.95
N PRO A 305 -39.91 -8.03 -16.67
CA PRO A 305 -38.65 -7.55 -16.10
C PRO A 305 -38.32 -8.10 -14.70
N GLU A 306 -39.32 -8.59 -13.96
CA GLU A 306 -39.15 -9.26 -12.66
C GLU A 306 -38.33 -10.56 -12.76
N LYS A 307 -38.24 -11.15 -13.95
CA LYS A 307 -37.45 -12.37 -14.20
C LYS A 307 -35.97 -12.09 -14.46
N ILE A 308 -35.53 -10.83 -14.49
CA ILE A 308 -34.12 -10.47 -14.71
C ILE A 308 -33.34 -10.74 -13.42
N THR A 309 -32.84 -11.98 -13.31
CA THR A 309 -32.12 -12.49 -12.13
C THR A 309 -30.97 -13.39 -12.57
N MET A 310 -30.00 -13.61 -11.67
CA MET A 310 -28.91 -14.57 -11.94
C MET A 310 -29.40 -16.00 -12.14
N TYR A 311 -30.54 -16.38 -11.56
CA TYR A 311 -31.16 -17.68 -11.81
C TYR A 311 -31.53 -17.83 -13.29
N THR A 312 -32.26 -16.86 -13.85
CA THR A 312 -32.65 -16.85 -15.27
C THR A 312 -31.44 -16.88 -16.20
N VAL A 313 -30.38 -16.12 -15.88
CA VAL A 313 -29.11 -16.15 -16.63
C VAL A 313 -28.50 -17.55 -16.64
N THR A 314 -28.53 -18.24 -15.50
CA THR A 314 -27.96 -19.60 -15.35
C THR A 314 -28.80 -20.64 -16.08
N THR A 315 -30.13 -20.50 -16.04
CA THR A 315 -31.07 -21.34 -16.80
C THR A 315 -30.87 -21.18 -18.30
N MET A 316 -30.78 -19.93 -18.79
CA MET A 316 -30.51 -19.64 -20.20
C MET A 316 -29.19 -20.26 -20.67
N LEU A 317 -28.11 -20.11 -19.89
CA LEU A 317 -26.82 -20.73 -20.22
C LEU A 317 -26.93 -22.26 -20.28
N SER A 318 -27.65 -22.86 -19.34
CA SER A 318 -27.79 -24.32 -19.24
C SER A 318 -28.62 -24.89 -20.40
N GLU A 319 -29.71 -24.22 -20.78
CA GLU A 319 -30.56 -24.64 -21.91
C GLU A 319 -29.84 -24.50 -23.26
N LEU A 320 -29.17 -23.37 -23.50
CA LEU A 320 -28.42 -23.14 -24.74
C LEU A 320 -27.17 -24.03 -24.82
N GLY A 321 -26.54 -24.34 -23.68
CA GLY A 321 -25.39 -25.22 -23.64
C GLY A 321 -25.74 -26.71 -23.82
N ALA A 322 -26.93 -27.13 -23.39
CA ALA A 322 -27.39 -28.51 -23.53
C ALA A 322 -27.89 -28.83 -24.95
N ASN A 323 -28.42 -27.83 -25.65
CA ASN A 323 -28.89 -27.95 -27.04
C ASN A 323 -28.11 -26.99 -27.95
N PRO A 324 -26.81 -27.27 -28.22
CA PRO A 324 -26.10 -26.54 -29.26
C PRO A 324 -26.72 -26.94 -30.61
N ASP A 325 -27.41 -26.02 -31.25
CA ASP A 325 -27.89 -26.17 -32.64
C ASP A 325 -26.76 -26.59 -33.60
#